data_AF-A0A2D0I9Q6-F1
#
_entry.id   AF-A0A2D0I9Q6-F1
#
_cell.length_a   1.000
_cell.length_b   1.000
_cell.length_c   1.000
_cell.angle_alpha   90.00
_cell.angle_beta   90.00
_cell.angle_gamma   90.00
#
_symmetry.space_group_name_H-M   'P 1'
#
loop_
_entity.id
_entity.type
_entity.pdbx_description
1 polymer ?
#
loop_
_entity_poly.entity_id
_entity_poly.type
_entity_poly.pdbx_seq_one_letter_code
_entity_poly.pdbx_strand_id
1 'polypeptide(L)' 'MKNKLSQTIHNAKMELAKVIFPTKPQVKQAFIAVVAVVTFVVLFLALVDLIMSSTVSAILK' A
#
# COMPACT_ATOMS: atom_id res chain seq x y z
N MET A 1 34.91 -3.50 17.91
CA MET A 1 33.89 -3.39 16.84
C MET A 1 32.63 -4.25 17.08
N LYS A 2 32.70 -5.40 17.77
CA LYS A 2 31.54 -6.26 18.09
C LYS A 2 30.46 -5.59 18.98
N ASN A 3 30.82 -4.67 19.87
CA ASN A 3 29.87 -4.01 20.77
C ASN A 3 28.89 -3.06 20.07
N LYS A 4 29.29 -2.36 18.99
CA LYS A 4 28.40 -1.41 18.31
C LYS A 4 27.21 -2.12 17.65
N LEU A 5 27.44 -3.29 17.07
CA LEU A 5 26.38 -4.06 16.42
C LEU A 5 25.35 -4.59 17.44
N SER A 6 25.84 -5.14 18.56
CA SER A 6 24.97 -5.61 19.65
C SER A 6 24.13 -4.47 20.25
N GLN A 7 24.74 -3.29 20.44
CA GLN A 7 24.06 -2.11 20.97
C GLN A 7 23.02 -1.54 19.97
N THR A 8 23.31 -1.58 18.67
CA THR A 8 22.36 -1.16 17.63
C THR A 8 21.14 -2.08 17.57
N ILE A 9 21.35 -3.39 17.67
CA ILE A 9 20.25 -4.37 17.73
C ILE A 9 19.42 -4.19 19.01
N HIS A 10 20.07 -3.94 20.14
CA HIS A 10 19.40 -3.68 21.41
C HIS A 10 18.52 -2.42 21.34
N ASN A 11 19.06 -1.33 20.81
CA ASN A 11 18.33 -0.07 20.64
C ASN A 11 17.17 -0.24 19.64
N ALA A 12 17.36 -0.94 18.51
CA ALA A 12 16.30 -1.20 17.55
C ALA A 12 15.15 -2.03 18.13
N LYS A 13 15.44 -3.01 19.00
CA LYS A 13 14.42 -3.78 19.71
C LYS A 13 13.63 -2.92 20.70
N MET A 14 14.28 -1.97 21.38
CA MET A 14 13.58 -1.03 22.26
C MET A 14 12.65 -0.10 21.48
N GLU A 15 13.05 0.36 20.29
CA GLU A 15 12.18 1.18 19.43
C GLU A 15 10.99 0.37 18.87
N LEU A 16 11.22 -0.87 18.44
CA LEU A 16 10.14 -1.76 17.99
C LEU A 16 9.10 -2.01 19.09
N ALA A 17 9.52 -2.07 20.34
CA ALA A 17 8.61 -2.24 21.48
C ALA A 17 7.76 -0.98 21.77
N LYS A 18 8.17 0.20 21.28
CA LYS A 18 7.39 1.44 21.41
C LYS A 18 6.29 1.56 20.35
N VAL A 19 6.44 0.87 19.22
CA VAL A 19 5.44 0.92 18.15
C VAL A 19 4.22 0.12 18.58
N ILE A 20 3.03 0.73 18.47
CA ILE A 20 1.78 0.02 18.67
C ILE A 20 1.56 -0.90 17.48
N PHE A 21 1.73 -2.20 17.68
CA PHE A 21 1.39 -3.18 16.66
C PHE A 21 -0.13 -3.25 16.47
N PRO A 22 -0.59 -3.29 15.21
CA PRO A 22 -2.00 -3.39 14.93
C PRO A 22 -2.52 -4.76 15.39
N THR A 23 -3.72 -4.76 15.96
CA THR A 23 -4.39 -6.01 16.34
C THR A 23 -4.88 -6.76 15.10
N LYS A 24 -5.06 -8.09 15.18
CA LYS A 24 -5.59 -8.91 14.08
C LYS A 24 -6.86 -8.32 13.41
N PRO A 25 -7.85 -7.81 14.15
CA PRO A 25 -9.01 -7.16 13.52
C PRO A 25 -8.69 -5.81 12.84
N GLN A 26 -7.78 -5.00 13.39
CA GLN A 26 -7.36 -3.73 12.76
C GLN A 26 -6.66 -3.96 11.43
N VAL A 27 -5.84 -5.02 11.32
CA VAL A 27 -5.20 -5.40 10.04
C VAL A 27 -6.26 -5.76 8.99
N LYS A 28 -7.29 -6.54 9.38
CA LYS A 28 -8.37 -6.91 8.47
C LYS A 28 -9.18 -5.69 8.02
N GLN A 29 -9.48 -4.76 8.94
CA GLN A 29 -10.22 -3.53 8.60
C GLN A 29 -9.41 -2.62 7.67
N ALA A 30 -8.13 -2.40 7.96
CA ALA A 30 -7.25 -1.60 7.11
C ALA A 30 -7.12 -2.22 5.71
N PHE A 31 -7.01 -3.55 5.62
CA PHE A 31 -6.97 -4.26 4.33
C PHE A 31 -8.26 -4.02 3.52
N ILE A 32 -9.43 -4.19 4.12
CA ILE A 32 -10.72 -3.98 3.44
C ILE A 32 -10.85 -2.52 2.98
N ALA A 33 -10.45 -1.56 3.82
CA ALA A 33 -10.50 -0.14 3.49
C ALA A 33 -9.62 0.21 2.28
N VAL A 34 -8.37 -0.25 2.27
CA VAL A 34 -7.44 0.00 1.15
C VAL A 34 -7.95 -0.68 -0.13
N VAL A 35 -8.37 -1.94 -0.05
CA VAL A 35 -8.89 -2.68 -1.23
C VAL A 35 -10.11 -1.98 -1.81
N ALA A 36 -11.05 -1.52 -0.98
CA ALA A 36 -12.22 -0.79 -1.46
C ALA A 36 -11.82 0.48 -2.21
N VAL A 37 -11.01 1.34 -1.59
CA VAL A 37 -10.59 2.61 -2.20
C VAL A 37 -9.83 2.38 -3.51
N VAL A 38 -8.86 1.46 -3.53
CA VAL A 38 -8.08 1.15 -4.73
C VAL A 38 -8.96 0.59 -5.84
N THR A 39 -9.96 -0.24 -5.52
CA THR A 39 -10.90 -0.79 -6.51
C THR A 39 -11.68 0.32 -7.22
N PHE A 40 -12.19 1.31 -6.48
CA PHE A 40 -12.91 2.44 -7.08
C PHE A 40 -12.01 3.27 -7.99
N VAL A 41 -10.78 3.56 -7.56
CA VAL A 41 -9.82 4.35 -8.36
C VAL A 41 -9.44 3.60 -9.64
N VAL A 42 -9.10 2.32 -9.55
CA VAL A 42 -8.68 1.51 -10.71
C VAL A 42 -9.84 1.34 -11.69
N LEU A 43 -11.07 1.15 -11.22
CA LEU A 43 -12.24 1.01 -12.08
C LEU A 43 -12.52 2.30 -12.86
N PHE A 44 -12.36 3.46 -12.21
CA PHE A 44 -12.46 4.76 -12.90
C PHE A 44 -11.37 4.93 -13.96
N LEU A 45 -10.11 4.66 -13.61
CA LEU A 45 -8.99 4.78 -14.56
C LEU A 45 -9.18 3.83 -15.76
N ALA A 46 -9.61 2.60 -15.52
CA ALA A 46 -9.88 1.62 -16.57
C ALA A 46 -10.96 2.11 -17.55
N LEU A 47 -12.00 2.79 -17.06
CA LEU A 47 -13.04 3.36 -17.91
C LEU A 47 -12.48 4.49 -18.78
N VAL A 48 -11.65 5.36 -18.22
CA VAL A 48 -10.98 6.43 -18.97
C VAL A 48 -10.07 5.84 -20.06
N ASP A 49 -9.30 4.80 -19.74
CA ASP A 49 -8.43 4.12 -20.68
C ASP A 49 -9.22 3.51 -21.85
N LEU A 50 -10.40 2.92 -21.58
CA LEU A 50 -11.27 2.41 -22.63
C LEU A 50 -11.80 3.51 -23.55
N ILE A 51 -12.20 4.66 -23.00
CA ILE A 51 -12.68 5.80 -23.79
C ILE A 51 -11.54 6.36 -24.66
N MET A 52 -10.35 6.52 -24.10
CA MET A 52 -9.20 7.02 -24.85
C MET A 52 -8.79 6.04 -25.95
N SER A 53 -8.71 4.74 -25.64
CA SER A 53 -8.39 3.69 -26.61
C SER A 53 -9.39 3.66 -27.78
N SER A 54 -10.70 3.71 -27.48
CA SER A 54 -11.74 3.74 -28.51
C SER A 54 -11.71 5.02 -29.35
N THR A 55 -11.49 6.17 -28.73
CA THR A 55 -11.41 7.47 -29.43
C THR A 55 -10.19 7.53 -30.35
N VAL A 56 -9.02 7.14 -29.86
CA VAL A 56 -7.79 7.11 -30.65
C VAL A 56 -7.93 6.13 -31.82
N SER A 57 -8.48 4.94 -31.58
CA SER A 57 -8.71 3.94 -32.62
C SER A 57 -9.71 4.40 -33.69
N ALA A 58 -10.71 5.22 -33.31
CA ALA A 58 -11.67 5.82 -34.24
C ALA A 58 -11.09 6.97 -35.08
N ILE A 59 -10.05 7.66 -34.61
CA ILE A 59 -9.39 8.75 -35.33
C ILE A 59 -8.27 8.25 -36.25
N LEU A 60 -7.54 7.20 -35.82
CA LEU A 60 -6.44 6.60 -36.60
C LEU A 60 -6.91 5.66 -37.72
N LYS A 61 -8.19 5.29 -37.73
CA LYS A 61 -8.84 4.55 -38.79
C LYS A 61 -9.54 5.51 -39.75
#